data_AF-A0A0J7IGP4-F1
#
_entry.id   AF-A0A0J7IGP4-F1
#
_cell.length_a   1.000
_cell.length_b   1.000
_cell.length_c   1.000
_cell.angle_alpha   90.00
_cell.angle_beta   90.00
_cell.angle_gamma   90.00
#
_symmetry.space_group_name_H-M   'P 1'
#
loop_
_entity.id
_entity.type
_entity.pdbx_description
1 polymer ?
#
loop_
_entity_poly.entity_id
_entity_poly.type
_entity_poly.pdbx_seq_one_letter_code
_entity_poly.pdbx_strand_id
1 'polypeptide(L)'
;MGTKISYSNLTKQPKEELKSVRKTLREQEVYKAKSEKDVKRALKDPLNHYMMITNNGVFAINKMKYKGETFTLLEGNPVTYYFSIAYDILPQIDEARMFLMDSLKGKQSEYRWKSSTAFSYIFKVGSIGVIFSFLALESFINQCLPDFAKVEFEGKKVDKNTIQRRLSFEDKFKTIIPAVTSKNFIEDHPRKAQVIINIKKLRDDLIHLKENRIMGFVAYEEINNKILNLDLKKIVNTVKFYINYHTPKTIQNYKEIRKTGKARIIRQEFGEDENGKFVKQYFEEVIKEFMATKFNNDIK
;
A
#
# COMPACT_ATOMS: atom_id res chain seq x y z
N MET A 1 7.23 -14.03 -0.28
CA MET A 1 7.27 -12.79 -1.09
C MET A 1 6.70 -11.69 -0.22
N GLY A 2 7.13 -10.44 -0.39
CA GLY A 2 6.61 -9.35 0.42
C GLY A 2 6.70 -8.00 -0.28
N THR A 3 6.02 -7.00 0.27
CA THR A 3 6.11 -5.61 -0.16
C THR A 3 6.87 -4.80 0.89
N LYS A 4 7.80 -3.96 0.46
CA LYS A 4 8.50 -3.04 1.34
C LYS A 4 7.53 -1.95 1.78
N ILE A 5 7.37 -1.80 3.08
CA ILE A 5 6.59 -0.71 3.66
C ILE A 5 7.38 0.59 3.48
N SER A 6 6.74 1.58 2.85
CA SER A 6 7.32 2.93 2.77
C SER A 6 6.92 3.72 4.01
N TYR A 7 7.79 4.60 4.47
CA TYR A 7 7.55 5.45 5.62
C TYR A 7 7.45 6.90 5.18
N SER A 8 6.57 7.67 5.82
CA SER A 8 6.32 9.07 5.49
C SER A 8 7.57 9.90 5.77
N ASN A 9 8.25 10.36 4.71
CA ASN A 9 9.38 11.29 4.81
C ASN A 9 8.84 12.73 4.73
N LEU A 10 9.00 13.48 5.81
CA LEU A 10 8.51 14.86 5.97
C LEU A 10 9.36 15.89 5.21
N THR A 11 10.54 15.53 4.72
CA THR A 11 11.58 16.44 4.20
C THR A 11 11.81 16.36 2.69
N LYS A 12 10.81 16.04 1.88
CA LYS A 12 10.94 16.22 0.42
C LYS A 12 10.99 17.74 0.09
N GLN A 13 12.20 18.30 0.20
CA GLN A 13 12.77 19.64 -0.07
C GLN A 13 13.02 20.56 1.16
N PRO A 14 14.14 21.32 1.24
CA PRO A 14 15.47 21.22 0.59
C PRO A 14 16.63 20.96 1.59
N LYS A 15 17.85 20.87 1.03
CA LYS A 15 19.16 20.53 1.61
C LYS A 15 19.66 21.43 2.75
N GLU A 16 18.99 21.48 3.89
CA GLU A 16 19.59 22.05 5.11
C GLU A 16 19.75 20.99 6.20
N GLU A 17 20.95 20.94 6.77
CA GLU A 17 21.36 20.02 7.83
C GLU A 17 20.40 20.12 9.02
N LEU A 18 19.59 19.08 9.21
CA LEU A 18 18.78 18.93 10.42
C LEU A 18 19.66 18.46 11.58
N LYS A 19 20.41 19.39 12.15
CA LYS A 19 21.08 19.21 13.44
C LYS A 19 20.05 19.29 14.57
N SER A 20 20.02 18.20 15.33
CA SER A 20 19.52 18.04 16.70
C SER A 20 18.06 18.40 16.99
N VAL A 21 17.23 17.37 17.17
CA VAL A 21 16.16 17.41 18.18
C VAL A 21 16.07 16.06 18.90
N ARG A 22 16.53 16.02 20.15
CA ARG A 22 16.20 14.98 21.13
C ARG A 22 15.75 15.67 22.41
N LYS A 23 14.47 15.57 22.76
CA LYS A 23 14.00 15.75 24.14
C LYS A 23 12.60 15.17 24.33
N THR A 24 12.39 14.53 25.48
CA THR A 24 11.14 13.88 25.92
C THR A 24 10.34 14.86 26.77
N LEU A 25 9.05 15.12 26.51
CA LEU A 25 8.14 15.71 27.52
C LEU A 25 6.63 15.44 27.29
N ARG A 26 5.88 15.80 28.35
CA ARG A 26 4.56 15.43 28.90
C ARG A 26 3.31 15.49 28.01
N GLU A 27 2.29 14.76 28.49
CA GLU A 27 0.92 14.64 27.98
C GLU A 27 0.21 15.99 27.87
N GLN A 28 0.05 16.53 26.66
CA GLN A 28 -0.96 17.55 26.36
C GLN A 28 -1.55 17.35 24.96
N GLU A 29 -2.74 17.91 24.80
CA GLU A 29 -3.74 17.70 23.77
C GLU A 29 -3.21 17.81 22.32
N VAL A 30 -3.67 16.90 21.46
CA VAL A 30 -3.27 16.77 20.05
C VAL A 30 -3.51 18.09 19.29
N TYR A 31 -2.43 18.73 18.83
CA TYR A 31 -2.47 19.95 18.03
C TYR A 31 -3.06 19.70 16.63
N LYS A 32 -4.09 20.46 16.23
CA LYS A 32 -4.69 20.42 14.88
C LYS A 32 -4.30 21.67 14.07
N ALA A 33 -3.42 21.50 13.08
CA ALA A 33 -3.03 22.58 12.18
C ALA A 33 -4.14 22.90 11.15
N LYS A 34 -4.35 24.19 10.83
CA LYS A 34 -5.36 24.65 9.85
C LYS A 34 -4.76 25.28 8.59
N SER A 35 -3.46 25.52 8.56
CA SER A 35 -2.75 26.14 7.43
C SER A 35 -1.31 25.64 7.33
N GLU A 36 -0.66 25.85 6.18
CA GLU A 36 0.76 25.53 5.98
C GLU A 36 1.67 26.29 6.98
N LYS A 37 1.28 27.52 7.33
CA LYS A 37 1.96 28.33 8.36
C LYS A 37 1.82 27.71 9.75
N ASP A 38 0.66 27.15 10.07
CA ASP A 38 0.42 26.43 11.34
C ASP A 38 1.19 25.11 11.39
N VAL A 39 1.26 24.38 10.27
CA VAL A 39 2.12 23.18 10.18
C VAL A 39 3.59 23.56 10.38
N LYS A 40 4.09 24.59 9.69
CA LYS A 40 5.47 25.08 9.90
C LYS A 40 5.71 25.56 11.33
N ARG A 41 4.70 26.11 12.01
CA ARG A 41 4.79 26.54 13.42
C ARG A 41 4.74 25.34 14.38
N ALA A 42 3.91 24.35 14.11
CA ALA A 42 3.82 23.10 14.87
C ALA A 42 5.08 22.23 14.73
N LEU A 43 5.66 22.19 13.52
CA LEU A 43 6.94 21.52 13.27
C LEU A 43 8.11 22.20 14.01
N LYS A 44 7.97 23.48 14.36
CA LYS A 44 8.92 24.19 15.24
C LYS A 44 8.66 23.93 16.72
N ASP A 45 7.52 23.35 17.10
CA ASP A 45 7.18 23.01 18.48
C ASP A 45 7.80 21.65 18.85
N PRO A 46 8.80 21.63 19.76
CA PRO A 46 9.48 20.41 20.14
C PRO A 46 8.60 19.41 20.91
N LEU A 47 7.40 19.81 21.36
CA LEU A 47 6.47 18.95 22.09
C LEU A 47 5.60 18.06 21.18
N ASN A 48 5.47 18.39 19.89
CA ASN A 48 4.44 17.80 19.04
C ASN A 48 4.88 16.60 18.17
N HIS A 49 6.16 16.23 18.16
CA HIS A 49 6.62 15.20 17.21
C HIS A 49 7.72 14.30 17.77
N TYR A 50 7.46 12.99 17.80
CA TYR A 50 8.55 12.03 17.71
C TYR A 50 8.95 11.98 16.23
N MET A 51 10.17 12.41 15.93
CA MET A 51 10.72 12.35 14.57
C MET A 51 12.03 11.56 14.58
N MET A 52 12.22 10.70 13.57
CA MET A 52 13.50 10.06 13.32
C MET A 52 14.21 10.81 12.21
N ILE A 53 15.33 11.46 12.54
CA ILE A 53 16.20 12.11 11.55
C ILE A 53 17.27 11.09 11.15
N THR A 54 17.42 10.87 9.84
CA THR A 54 18.46 10.02 9.26
C THR A 54 19.11 10.73 8.08
N ASN A 55 20.19 10.16 7.54
CA ASN A 55 20.79 10.62 6.28
C ASN A 55 19.79 10.60 5.10
N ASN A 56 18.72 9.82 5.22
CA ASN A 56 17.68 9.66 4.19
C ASN A 56 16.47 10.58 4.42
N GLY A 57 16.49 11.43 5.45
CA GLY A 57 15.44 12.41 5.76
C GLY A 57 14.80 12.22 7.14
N VAL A 58 13.73 12.97 7.36
CA VAL A 58 12.95 13.00 8.60
C VAL A 58 11.70 12.17 8.46
N PHE A 59 11.48 11.27 9.42
CA PHE A 59 10.33 10.40 9.46
C PHE A 59 9.47 10.68 10.68
N ALA A 60 8.15 10.67 10.49
CA ALA A 60 7.20 10.68 11.60
C ALA A 60 7.26 9.35 12.38
N ILE A 61 7.17 9.45 13.70
CA ILE A 61 7.07 8.30 14.61
C ILE A 61 5.71 8.36 15.31
N ASN A 62 4.98 7.26 15.22
CA ASN A 62 3.77 7.02 16.00
C ASN A 62 4.13 6.49 17.38
N LYS A 63 3.57 7.12 18.43
CA LYS A 63 3.54 6.57 19.78
C LYS A 63 2.26 5.74 19.93
N MET A 64 2.40 4.45 20.16
CA MET A 64 1.30 3.49 20.26
C MET A 64 1.28 2.83 21.64
N LYS A 65 0.12 2.31 22.03
CA LYS A 65 -0.08 1.57 23.27
C LYS A 65 -0.76 0.23 22.98
N TYR A 66 -0.19 -0.87 23.47
CA TYR A 66 -0.76 -2.21 23.35
C TYR A 66 -0.56 -2.98 24.65
N LYS A 67 -1.66 -3.48 25.24
CA LYS A 67 -1.65 -4.22 26.52
C LYS A 67 -0.90 -3.50 27.66
N GLY A 68 -1.11 -2.19 27.79
CA GLY A 68 -0.45 -1.37 28.82
C GLY A 68 0.93 -0.87 28.43
N GLU A 69 1.63 -1.58 27.53
CA GLU A 69 2.96 -1.21 27.05
C GLU A 69 2.89 -0.10 26.00
N THR A 70 3.78 0.88 26.13
CA THR A 70 3.92 1.99 25.17
C THR A 70 5.15 1.75 24.31
N PHE A 71 4.99 1.85 23.00
CA PHE A 71 6.09 1.69 22.05
C PHE A 71 6.00 2.73 20.93
N THR A 72 7.12 2.93 20.24
CA THR A 72 7.23 3.85 19.10
C THR A 72 7.52 3.07 17.82
N LEU A 73 6.92 3.50 16.72
CA LEU A 73 7.15 2.94 15.39
C LEU A 73 7.14 4.05 14.35
N LEU A 74 7.93 3.91 13.30
CA LEU A 74 7.80 4.79 12.14
C LEU A 74 6.39 4.71 11.55
N GLU A 75 5.85 5.88 11.17
CA GLU A 75 4.58 5.94 10.49
C GLU A 75 4.71 5.36 9.07
N GLY A 76 4.21 4.13 8.91
CA GLY A 76 4.17 3.48 7.60
C GLY A 76 3.03 4.02 6.75
N ASN A 77 3.26 4.08 5.44
CA ASN A 77 2.29 4.55 4.47
C ASN A 77 1.17 3.49 4.28
N PRO A 78 -0.10 3.83 4.58
CA PRO A 78 -1.25 2.94 4.38
C PRO A 78 -1.38 2.35 2.98
N VAL A 79 -0.99 3.09 1.94
CA VAL A 79 -0.98 2.60 0.55
C VAL A 79 -0.13 1.33 0.43
N THR A 80 1.03 1.31 1.08
CA THR A 80 1.93 0.15 1.04
C THR A 80 1.43 -1.02 1.88
N TYR A 81 0.71 -0.77 2.97
CA TYR A 81 0.05 -1.84 3.74
C TYR A 81 -1.10 -2.48 2.96
N TYR A 82 -1.97 -1.69 2.34
CA TYR A 82 -3.05 -2.23 1.53
C TYR A 82 -2.52 -2.99 0.31
N PHE A 83 -1.50 -2.43 -0.35
CA PHE A 83 -0.88 -3.11 -1.47
C PHE A 83 -0.19 -4.42 -1.05
N SER A 84 0.48 -4.46 0.11
CA SER A 84 1.16 -5.68 0.58
C SER A 84 0.18 -6.83 0.75
N ILE A 85 -0.97 -6.57 1.37
CA ILE A 85 -2.03 -7.56 1.53
C ILE A 85 -2.52 -8.07 0.17
N ALA A 86 -2.75 -7.17 -0.79
CA ALA A 86 -3.17 -7.54 -2.14
C ALA A 86 -2.10 -8.35 -2.90
N TYR A 87 -0.81 -8.14 -2.60
CA TYR A 87 0.29 -8.87 -3.22
C TYR A 87 0.49 -10.26 -2.59
N ASP A 88 0.36 -10.37 -1.27
CA ASP A 88 0.63 -11.60 -0.51
C ASP A 88 -0.43 -12.71 -0.75
N ILE A 89 -1.60 -12.33 -1.26
CA ILE A 89 -2.67 -13.27 -1.65
C ILE A 89 -2.50 -13.85 -3.06
N LEU A 90 -1.58 -13.33 -3.88
CA LEU A 90 -1.34 -13.84 -5.23
C LEU A 90 -0.99 -15.34 -5.29
N PRO A 91 -0.06 -15.88 -4.48
CA PRO A 91 0.19 -17.33 -4.50
C PRO A 91 -1.02 -18.13 -4.00
N GLN A 92 -1.84 -17.56 -3.12
CA GLN A 92 -2.98 -18.24 -2.52
C GLN A 92 -4.14 -18.44 -3.51
N ILE A 93 -4.35 -17.52 -4.46
CA ILE A 93 -5.38 -17.70 -5.50
C ILE A 93 -5.01 -18.83 -6.48
N ASP A 94 -3.72 -18.98 -6.79
CA ASP A 94 -3.25 -20.07 -7.65
C ASP A 94 -3.38 -21.42 -6.94
N GLU A 95 -3.00 -21.49 -5.66
CA GLU A 95 -3.20 -22.66 -4.81
C GLU A 95 -4.69 -23.04 -4.68
N ALA A 96 -5.57 -22.07 -4.41
CA ALA A 96 -7.01 -22.31 -4.28
C ALA A 96 -7.62 -22.86 -5.58
N ARG A 97 -7.14 -22.40 -6.75
CA ARG A 97 -7.54 -22.94 -8.06
C ARG A 97 -7.05 -24.36 -8.27
N MET A 98 -5.83 -24.67 -7.86
CA MET A 98 -5.32 -26.04 -7.90
C MET A 98 -6.19 -26.99 -7.06
N PHE A 99 -6.57 -26.58 -5.83
CA PHE A 99 -7.48 -27.38 -5.00
C PHE A 99 -8.86 -27.57 -5.61
N LEU A 100 -9.41 -26.55 -6.28
CA LEU A 100 -10.68 -26.71 -6.98
C LEU A 100 -10.55 -27.73 -8.11
N MET A 101 -9.56 -27.57 -8.99
CA MET A 101 -9.36 -28.47 -10.12
C MET A 101 -9.09 -29.91 -9.69
N ASP A 102 -8.37 -30.10 -8.59
CA ASP A 102 -8.16 -31.42 -8.00
C ASP A 102 -9.47 -32.02 -7.47
N SER A 103 -10.26 -31.25 -6.71
CA SER A 103 -11.55 -31.71 -6.19
C SER A 103 -12.53 -32.14 -7.29
N LEU A 104 -12.44 -31.54 -8.48
CA LEU A 104 -13.30 -31.85 -9.63
C LEU A 104 -12.88 -33.12 -10.38
N LYS A 105 -11.61 -33.55 -10.27
CA LYS A 105 -11.08 -34.72 -11.00
C LYS A 105 -11.48 -36.06 -10.39
N GLY A 106 -12.13 -36.08 -9.22
CA GLY A 106 -12.62 -37.30 -8.55
C GLY A 106 -11.54 -38.25 -8.02
N LYS A 107 -10.28 -38.09 -8.43
CA LYS A 107 -9.12 -38.72 -7.80
C LYS A 107 -8.80 -37.90 -6.55
N GLN A 108 -9.17 -38.42 -5.38
CA GLN A 108 -8.86 -37.76 -4.11
C GLN A 108 -7.35 -37.46 -4.06
N SER A 109 -6.95 -36.19 -4.14
CA SER A 109 -5.66 -35.82 -3.53
C SER A 109 -5.69 -36.22 -2.06
N GLU A 110 -4.50 -36.37 -1.49
CA GLU A 110 -4.32 -36.63 -0.05
C GLU A 110 -5.12 -35.66 0.84
N TYR A 111 -5.45 -34.47 0.33
CA TYR A 111 -6.14 -33.42 1.07
C TYR A 111 -7.67 -33.51 1.03
N ARG A 112 -8.28 -34.33 0.16
CA ARG A 112 -9.75 -34.60 0.08
C ARG A 112 -10.64 -33.34 0.16
N TRP A 113 -10.29 -32.25 -0.52
CA TRP A 113 -11.10 -31.03 -0.48
C TRP A 113 -12.45 -31.24 -1.18
N LYS A 114 -13.54 -30.84 -0.53
CA LYS A 114 -14.84 -30.69 -1.20
C LYS A 114 -14.78 -29.48 -2.14
N SER A 115 -15.38 -29.56 -3.33
CA SER A 115 -15.35 -28.48 -4.31
C SER A 115 -15.95 -27.17 -3.78
N SER A 116 -16.95 -27.24 -2.91
CA SER A 116 -17.51 -26.07 -2.21
C SER A 116 -16.50 -25.39 -1.29
N THR A 117 -15.68 -26.16 -0.57
CA THR A 117 -14.61 -25.63 0.30
C THR A 117 -13.50 -24.99 -0.54
N ALA A 118 -13.10 -25.63 -1.63
CA ALA A 118 -12.09 -25.08 -2.54
C ALA A 118 -12.58 -23.78 -3.20
N PHE A 119 -13.83 -23.76 -3.67
CA PHE A 119 -14.44 -22.55 -4.23
C PHE A 119 -14.58 -21.43 -3.19
N SER A 120 -15.00 -21.76 -1.97
CA SER A 120 -15.05 -20.78 -0.87
C SER A 120 -13.67 -20.15 -0.61
N TYR A 121 -12.59 -20.93 -0.74
CA TYR A 121 -11.25 -20.38 -0.63
C TYR A 121 -10.94 -19.40 -1.77
N ILE A 122 -11.22 -19.78 -3.04
CA ILE A 122 -11.09 -18.88 -4.21
C ILE A 122 -11.86 -17.58 -3.98
N PHE A 123 -13.11 -17.68 -3.52
CA PHE A 123 -13.94 -16.51 -3.26
C PHE A 123 -13.32 -15.59 -2.21
N LYS A 124 -12.85 -16.16 -1.10
CA LYS A 124 -12.18 -15.43 -0.02
C LYS A 124 -10.93 -14.70 -0.53
N VAL A 125 -9.99 -15.39 -1.17
CA VAL A 125 -8.72 -14.77 -1.59
C VAL A 125 -8.90 -13.81 -2.76
N GLY A 126 -9.79 -14.12 -3.69
CA GLY A 126 -10.13 -13.23 -4.80
C GLY A 126 -10.74 -11.92 -4.29
N SER A 127 -11.69 -12.00 -3.36
CA SER A 127 -12.34 -10.83 -2.77
C SER A 127 -11.37 -9.95 -1.98
N ILE A 128 -10.53 -10.56 -1.13
CA ILE A 128 -9.47 -9.84 -0.39
C ILE A 128 -8.54 -9.11 -1.38
N GLY A 129 -8.08 -9.81 -2.42
CA GLY A 129 -7.20 -9.23 -3.42
C GLY A 129 -7.79 -8.02 -4.14
N VAL A 130 -9.06 -8.09 -4.55
CA VAL A 130 -9.76 -6.98 -5.20
C VAL A 130 -9.93 -5.80 -4.25
N ILE A 131 -10.46 -6.05 -3.05
CA ILE A 131 -10.75 -5.01 -2.06
C ILE A 131 -9.47 -4.28 -1.67
N PHE A 132 -8.41 -5.00 -1.31
CA PHE A 132 -7.16 -4.37 -0.88
C PHE A 132 -6.39 -3.71 -2.04
N SER A 133 -6.51 -4.22 -3.27
CA SER A 133 -6.00 -3.53 -4.46
C SER A 133 -6.69 -2.17 -4.66
N PHE A 134 -8.02 -2.13 -4.50
CA PHE A 134 -8.79 -0.90 -4.62
C PHE A 134 -8.51 0.07 -3.46
N LEU A 135 -8.42 -0.41 -2.21
CA LEU A 135 -8.07 0.42 -1.05
C LEU A 135 -6.69 1.07 -1.20
N ALA A 136 -5.70 0.34 -1.72
CA ALA A 136 -4.38 0.89 -2.02
C ALA A 136 -4.47 2.03 -3.04
N LEU A 137 -5.27 1.83 -4.10
CA LEU A 137 -5.48 2.80 -5.17
C LEU A 137 -6.20 4.06 -4.68
N GLU A 138 -7.32 3.91 -3.97
CA GLU A 138 -8.10 5.03 -3.44
C GLU A 138 -7.31 5.82 -2.40
N SER A 139 -6.59 5.13 -1.51
CA SER A 139 -5.72 5.78 -0.53
C SER A 139 -4.60 6.57 -1.21
N PHE A 140 -4.03 6.02 -2.28
CA PHE A 140 -2.98 6.69 -3.05
C PHE A 140 -3.51 7.96 -3.73
N ILE A 141 -4.66 7.87 -4.40
CA ILE A 141 -5.33 9.02 -5.00
C ILE A 141 -5.57 10.10 -3.95
N ASN A 142 -6.07 9.73 -2.76
CA ASN A 142 -6.30 10.68 -1.68
C ASN A 142 -5.00 11.32 -1.14
N GLN A 143 -3.87 10.61 -1.18
CA GLN A 143 -2.54 11.12 -0.82
C GLN A 143 -1.97 12.08 -1.87
N CYS A 144 -2.32 11.92 -3.16
CA CYS A 144 -1.89 12.84 -4.21
C CYS A 144 -2.55 14.22 -4.10
N LEU A 145 -3.68 14.34 -3.39
CA LEU A 145 -4.40 15.61 -3.27
C LEU A 145 -3.62 16.62 -2.39
N PRO A 146 -3.48 17.88 -2.84
CA PRO A 146 -2.75 18.91 -2.10
C PRO A 146 -3.51 19.30 -0.83
N ASP A 147 -2.81 19.47 0.31
CA ASP A 147 -3.45 19.78 1.60
C ASP A 147 -4.05 21.20 1.67
N PHE A 148 -3.42 22.17 1.01
CA PHE A 148 -3.79 23.59 1.11
C PHE A 148 -4.18 24.25 -0.22
N ALA A 149 -4.00 23.55 -1.35
CA ALA A 149 -4.38 24.08 -2.65
C ALA A 149 -5.79 23.63 -3.02
N LYS A 150 -6.53 24.51 -3.69
CA LYS A 150 -7.81 24.17 -4.31
C LYS A 150 -7.56 23.68 -5.74
N VAL A 151 -8.28 22.66 -6.14
CA VAL A 151 -8.26 22.13 -7.52
C VAL A 151 -9.50 22.64 -8.24
N GLU A 152 -9.37 23.00 -9.51
CA GLU A 152 -10.50 23.36 -10.35
C GLU A 152 -11.23 22.10 -10.82
N PHE A 153 -12.53 22.04 -10.59
CA PHE A 153 -13.41 20.95 -11.01
C PHE A 153 -14.75 21.55 -11.39
N GLU A 154 -15.20 21.32 -12.63
CA GLU A 154 -16.46 21.85 -13.17
C GLU A 154 -16.62 23.38 -12.98
N GLY A 155 -15.54 24.14 -13.20
CA GLY A 155 -15.51 25.60 -13.04
C GLY A 155 -15.53 26.09 -11.58
N LYS A 156 -15.43 25.19 -10.60
CA LYS A 156 -15.37 25.52 -9.16
C LYS A 156 -14.04 25.12 -8.55
N LYS A 157 -13.52 25.96 -7.66
CA LYS A 157 -12.33 25.64 -6.86
C LYS A 157 -12.74 24.83 -5.62
N VAL A 158 -12.42 23.54 -5.61
CA VAL A 158 -12.73 22.59 -4.54
C VAL A 158 -11.50 22.26 -3.70
N ASP A 159 -11.67 22.10 -2.39
CA ASP A 159 -10.59 21.71 -1.48
C ASP A 159 -10.47 20.18 -1.34
N LYS A 160 -9.37 19.73 -0.70
CA LYS A 160 -9.09 18.31 -0.48
C LYS A 160 -10.23 17.58 0.23
N ASN A 161 -10.82 18.17 1.26
CA ASN A 161 -11.90 17.55 2.02
C ASN A 161 -13.15 17.33 1.15
N THR A 162 -13.48 18.31 0.30
CA THR A 162 -14.59 18.24 -0.64
C THR A 162 -14.33 17.15 -1.68
N ILE A 163 -13.14 17.12 -2.28
CA ILE A 163 -12.74 16.09 -3.24
C ILE A 163 -12.86 14.70 -2.59
N GLN A 164 -12.26 14.51 -1.41
CA GLN A 164 -12.26 13.21 -0.74
C GLN A 164 -13.66 12.70 -0.42
N ARG A 165 -14.55 13.56 0.09
CA ARG A 165 -15.88 13.18 0.60
C ARG A 165 -17.00 13.16 -0.44
N ARG A 166 -16.92 14.00 -1.48
CA ARG A 166 -18.06 14.23 -2.39
C ARG A 166 -17.83 13.77 -3.82
N LEU A 167 -16.58 13.71 -4.28
CA LEU A 167 -16.30 13.28 -5.66
C LEU A 167 -16.19 11.76 -5.74
N SER A 168 -16.67 11.21 -6.85
CA SER A 168 -16.56 9.79 -7.13
C SER A 168 -15.10 9.39 -7.37
N PHE A 169 -14.83 8.08 -7.28
CA PHE A 169 -13.53 7.55 -7.64
C PHE A 169 -13.16 7.89 -9.09
N GLU A 170 -14.12 7.79 -10.02
CA GLU A 170 -13.90 8.09 -11.43
C GLU A 170 -13.56 9.57 -11.67
N ASP A 171 -14.24 10.50 -11.01
CA ASP A 171 -13.93 11.93 -11.15
C ASP A 171 -12.51 12.21 -10.66
N LYS A 172 -12.13 11.60 -9.53
CA LYS A 172 -10.77 11.70 -9.01
C LYS A 172 -9.75 11.14 -10.00
N PHE A 173 -10.00 9.93 -10.50
CA PHE A 173 -9.09 9.20 -11.39
C PHE A 173 -8.93 9.84 -12.77
N LYS A 174 -10.04 10.29 -13.38
CA LYS A 174 -10.08 10.81 -14.75
C LYS A 174 -9.73 12.30 -14.85
N THR A 175 -10.11 13.08 -13.85
CA THR A 175 -10.06 14.55 -13.95
C THR A 175 -9.10 15.14 -12.92
N ILE A 176 -9.28 14.82 -11.64
CA ILE A 176 -8.51 15.46 -10.57
C ILE A 176 -7.04 15.07 -10.59
N ILE A 177 -6.73 13.77 -10.65
CA ILE A 177 -5.34 13.30 -10.58
C ILE A 177 -4.50 13.79 -11.78
N PRO A 178 -4.98 13.74 -13.03
CA PRO A 178 -4.27 14.34 -14.14
C PRO A 178 -4.03 15.85 -13.95
N ALA A 179 -5.02 16.60 -13.45
CA ALA A 179 -4.85 18.03 -13.17
C ALA A 179 -3.82 18.31 -12.05
N VAL A 180 -3.80 17.50 -11.00
CA VAL A 180 -2.89 17.68 -9.84
C VAL A 180 -1.47 17.21 -10.14
N THR A 181 -1.31 16.14 -10.92
CA THR A 181 0.00 15.50 -11.15
C THR A 181 0.59 15.80 -12.53
N SER A 182 -0.17 16.46 -13.41
CA SER A 182 0.18 16.71 -14.82
C SER A 182 0.52 15.43 -15.60
N LYS A 183 -0.07 14.30 -15.19
CA LYS A 183 0.17 12.97 -15.77
C LYS A 183 -1.16 12.30 -16.10
N ASN A 184 -1.39 12.00 -17.37
CA ASN A 184 -2.65 11.40 -17.83
C ASN A 184 -2.51 9.89 -18.06
N PHE A 185 -2.75 9.11 -17.02
CA PHE A 185 -2.65 7.65 -17.09
C PHE A 185 -3.62 7.00 -18.09
N ILE A 186 -4.77 7.64 -18.35
CA ILE A 186 -5.80 7.09 -19.24
C ILE A 186 -5.35 7.18 -20.69
N GLU A 187 -4.76 8.32 -21.07
CA GLU A 187 -4.19 8.53 -22.40
C GLU A 187 -2.94 7.68 -22.60
N ASP A 188 -2.04 7.66 -21.62
CA ASP A 188 -0.76 6.94 -21.74
C ASP A 188 -0.96 5.41 -21.72
N HIS A 189 -1.94 4.93 -20.95
CA HIS A 189 -2.12 3.50 -20.67
C HIS A 189 -3.60 3.05 -20.64
N PRO A 190 -4.36 3.21 -21.75
CA PRO A 190 -5.81 3.00 -21.77
C PRO A 190 -6.23 1.59 -21.35
N ARG A 191 -5.47 0.56 -21.76
CA ARG A 191 -5.75 -0.83 -21.37
C ARG A 191 -5.61 -1.06 -19.86
N LYS A 192 -4.63 -0.41 -19.21
CA LYS A 192 -4.43 -0.50 -17.77
C LYS A 192 -5.45 0.35 -17.01
N ALA A 193 -5.82 1.51 -17.55
CA ALA A 193 -6.90 2.32 -17.01
C ALA A 193 -8.24 1.58 -17.00
N GLN A 194 -8.54 0.80 -18.05
CA GLN A 194 -9.74 -0.04 -18.08
C GLN A 194 -9.74 -1.11 -16.98
N VAL A 195 -8.57 -1.70 -16.67
CA VAL A 195 -8.44 -2.64 -15.55
C VAL A 195 -8.79 -1.95 -14.22
N ILE A 196 -8.32 -0.73 -13.99
CA ILE A 196 -8.67 0.07 -12.79
C ILE A 196 -10.18 0.30 -12.68
N ILE A 197 -10.82 0.71 -13.79
CA ILE A 197 -12.27 0.92 -13.81
C ILE A 197 -13.02 -0.39 -13.50
N ASN A 198 -12.56 -1.51 -14.07
CA ASN A 198 -13.16 -2.82 -13.82
C ASN A 198 -12.97 -3.28 -12.38
N ILE A 199 -11.82 -2.98 -11.75
CA ILE A 199 -11.57 -3.28 -10.33
C ILE A 199 -12.59 -2.55 -9.45
N LYS A 200 -12.87 -1.27 -9.72
CA LYS A 200 -13.88 -0.50 -8.97
C LYS A 200 -15.25 -1.18 -9.03
N LYS A 201 -15.71 -1.52 -10.23
CA LYS A 201 -17.01 -2.20 -10.44
C LYS A 201 -17.07 -3.52 -9.68
N LEU A 202 -16.03 -4.35 -9.80
CA LEU A 202 -15.98 -5.63 -9.09
C LEU A 202 -15.95 -5.46 -7.57
N ARG A 203 -15.23 -4.45 -7.06
CA ARG A 203 -15.22 -4.11 -5.64
C ARG A 203 -16.62 -3.72 -5.17
N ASP A 204 -17.31 -2.86 -5.92
CA ASP A 204 -18.65 -2.42 -5.59
C ASP A 204 -19.63 -3.61 -5.59
N ASP A 205 -19.54 -4.51 -6.57
CA ASP A 205 -20.32 -5.76 -6.63
C ASP A 205 -20.06 -6.66 -5.42
N LEU A 206 -18.82 -6.71 -4.91
CA LEU A 206 -18.45 -7.53 -3.74
C LEU A 206 -18.93 -6.93 -2.42
N ILE A 207 -18.84 -5.60 -2.25
CA ILE A 207 -19.22 -4.94 -0.99
C ILE A 207 -20.73 -4.71 -0.92
N HIS A 208 -21.36 -4.42 -2.04
CA HIS A 208 -22.80 -4.20 -2.16
C HIS A 208 -23.45 -5.38 -2.86
N LEU A 209 -23.13 -6.59 -2.40
CA LEU A 209 -23.60 -7.83 -3.00
C LEU A 209 -25.13 -7.84 -3.06
N LYS A 210 -25.68 -7.88 -4.27
CA LYS A 210 -27.11 -7.97 -4.53
C LYS A 210 -27.44 -9.37 -5.04
N GLU A 211 -28.56 -9.90 -4.58
CA GLU A 211 -29.16 -11.09 -5.20
C GLU A 211 -29.62 -10.72 -6.61
N ASN A 212 -29.23 -11.51 -7.60
CA ASN A 212 -29.65 -11.31 -8.97
C ASN A 212 -29.97 -12.66 -9.62
N ARG A 213 -31.26 -12.98 -9.74
CA ARG A 213 -31.75 -14.27 -10.24
C ARG A 213 -32.13 -14.20 -11.72
N ILE A 214 -31.23 -13.68 -12.56
CA ILE A 214 -31.50 -13.49 -14.00
C ILE A 214 -31.74 -14.82 -14.71
N MET A 215 -30.99 -15.88 -14.37
CA MET A 215 -31.03 -17.18 -15.06
C MET A 215 -31.26 -18.37 -14.12
N GLY A 216 -32.32 -18.32 -13.30
CA GLY A 216 -32.80 -19.48 -12.54
C GLY A 216 -32.75 -19.34 -11.03
N PHE A 217 -32.46 -20.44 -10.33
CA PHE A 217 -32.58 -20.55 -8.86
C PHE A 217 -31.39 -19.96 -8.08
N VAL A 218 -30.25 -19.67 -8.73
CA VAL A 218 -29.01 -19.27 -8.05
C VAL A 218 -28.87 -17.74 -7.99
N ALA A 219 -28.75 -17.18 -6.79
CA ALA A 219 -28.79 -15.72 -6.58
C ALA A 219 -27.46 -14.98 -6.84
N TYR A 220 -26.33 -15.70 -6.89
CA TYR A 220 -24.97 -15.10 -6.91
C TYR A 220 -24.08 -15.65 -8.03
N GLU A 221 -24.68 -16.22 -9.08
CA GLU A 221 -23.93 -16.84 -10.18
C GLU A 221 -22.94 -15.88 -10.85
N GLU A 222 -23.37 -14.64 -11.12
CA GLU A 222 -22.54 -13.65 -11.82
C GLU A 222 -21.26 -13.32 -11.05
N ILE A 223 -21.36 -13.00 -9.76
CA ILE A 223 -20.20 -12.64 -8.94
C ILE A 223 -19.28 -13.85 -8.73
N ASN A 224 -19.86 -15.05 -8.57
CA ASN A 224 -19.11 -16.28 -8.42
C ASN A 224 -18.25 -16.54 -9.66
N ASN A 225 -18.83 -16.37 -10.85
CA ASN A 225 -18.11 -16.50 -12.11
C ASN A 225 -17.06 -15.40 -12.31
N LYS A 226 -17.35 -14.15 -11.93
CA LYS A 226 -16.37 -13.05 -11.98
C LYS A 226 -15.15 -13.35 -11.12
N ILE A 227 -15.34 -13.84 -9.89
CA ILE A 227 -14.24 -14.18 -8.97
C ILE A 227 -13.49 -15.43 -9.41
N LEU A 228 -14.17 -16.47 -9.88
CA LEU A 228 -13.54 -17.69 -10.37
C LEU A 228 -12.53 -17.40 -11.51
N ASN A 229 -12.95 -16.56 -12.46
CA ASN A 229 -12.18 -16.20 -13.65
C ASN A 229 -11.28 -14.96 -13.48
N LEU A 230 -11.09 -14.49 -12.25
CA LEU A 230 -10.39 -13.25 -11.96
C LEU A 230 -8.88 -13.32 -12.25
N ASP A 231 -8.36 -12.47 -13.14
CA ASP A 231 -6.91 -12.28 -13.29
C ASP A 231 -6.37 -11.32 -12.22
N LEU A 232 -6.22 -11.85 -11.00
CA LEU A 232 -5.82 -11.08 -9.84
C LEU A 232 -4.37 -10.57 -9.94
N LYS A 233 -3.50 -11.32 -10.59
CA LYS A 233 -2.11 -10.90 -10.85
C LYS A 233 -2.07 -9.66 -11.73
N LYS A 234 -2.88 -9.61 -12.80
CA LYS A 234 -3.01 -8.44 -13.67
C LYS A 234 -3.55 -7.23 -12.90
N ILE A 235 -4.54 -7.43 -12.04
CA ILE A 235 -5.11 -6.37 -11.17
C ILE A 235 -4.02 -5.78 -10.27
N VAL A 236 -3.36 -6.61 -9.47
CA VAL A 236 -2.35 -6.17 -8.50
C VAL A 236 -1.18 -5.47 -9.20
N ASN A 237 -0.70 -6.04 -10.32
CA ASN A 237 0.38 -5.43 -11.09
C ASN A 237 -0.04 -4.09 -11.73
N THR A 238 -1.29 -3.95 -12.14
CA THR A 238 -1.80 -2.69 -12.70
C THR A 238 -1.88 -1.61 -11.62
N VAL A 239 -2.35 -1.94 -10.42
CA VAL A 239 -2.36 -1.01 -9.28
C VAL A 239 -0.95 -0.58 -8.91
N LYS A 240 0.01 -1.53 -8.82
CA LYS A 240 1.43 -1.22 -8.61
C LYS A 240 1.95 -0.24 -9.66
N PHE A 241 1.65 -0.52 -10.93
CA PHE A 241 2.11 0.27 -12.06
C PHE A 241 1.54 1.70 -11.98
N TYR A 242 0.25 1.86 -11.71
CA TYR A 242 -0.38 3.17 -11.55
C TYR A 242 0.24 3.99 -10.42
N ILE A 243 0.40 3.39 -9.23
CA ILE A 243 0.99 4.07 -8.07
C ILE A 243 2.41 4.53 -8.40
N ASN A 244 3.23 3.65 -9.01
CA ASN A 244 4.61 3.97 -9.35
C ASN A 244 4.76 4.92 -10.55
N TYR A 245 3.78 4.95 -11.47
CA TYR A 245 3.75 5.90 -12.58
C TYR A 245 3.62 7.34 -12.06
N HIS A 246 2.76 7.57 -11.07
CA HIS A 246 2.61 8.90 -10.45
C HIS A 246 3.74 9.19 -9.45
N THR A 247 4.06 8.26 -8.54
CA THR A 247 5.14 8.39 -7.55
C THR A 247 6.11 7.22 -7.63
N PRO A 248 7.24 7.36 -8.37
CA PRO A 248 8.20 6.28 -8.58
C PRO A 248 8.72 5.68 -7.27
N LYS A 249 8.94 4.35 -7.29
CA LYS A 249 9.50 3.57 -6.17
C LYS A 249 8.64 3.55 -4.89
N THR A 250 7.36 3.93 -4.96
CA THR A 250 6.43 3.84 -3.81
C THR A 250 6.14 2.38 -3.46
N ILE A 251 5.84 1.56 -4.46
CA ILE A 251 5.64 0.12 -4.30
C ILE A 251 6.90 -0.63 -4.75
N GLN A 252 7.58 -1.26 -3.81
CA GLN A 252 8.74 -2.12 -4.05
C GLN A 252 8.46 -3.51 -3.49
N ASN A 253 8.48 -4.53 -4.34
CA ASN A 253 8.27 -5.92 -3.91
C ASN A 253 9.62 -6.62 -3.80
N TYR A 254 9.77 -7.51 -2.84
CA TYR A 254 10.95 -8.36 -2.69
C TYR A 254 10.54 -9.83 -2.61
N LYS A 255 11.42 -10.70 -3.13
CA LYS A 255 11.33 -12.13 -2.85
C LYS A 255 12.06 -12.41 -1.55
N GLU A 256 11.35 -12.99 -0.60
CA GLU A 256 11.96 -13.53 0.61
C GLU A 256 12.71 -14.79 0.20
N ILE A 257 14.04 -14.73 0.20
CA ILE A 257 14.89 -15.89 -0.04
C ILE A 257 14.96 -16.64 1.28
N ARG A 258 14.17 -17.72 1.42
CA ARG A 258 14.31 -18.63 2.57
C ARG A 258 15.69 -19.28 2.51
N LYS A 259 16.62 -18.83 3.35
CA LYS A 259 17.90 -19.50 3.57
C LYS A 259 17.62 -20.79 4.35
N THR A 260 17.46 -21.91 3.67
CA THR A 260 17.73 -23.23 4.26
C THR A 260 19.23 -23.26 4.57
N GLY A 261 19.62 -23.32 5.85
CA GLY A 261 21.01 -23.16 6.31
C GLY A 261 21.99 -24.17 5.65
N LYS A 262 23.29 -23.94 5.55
CA LYS A 262 24.23 -23.02 6.22
C LYS A 262 25.21 -22.48 5.17
N ALA A 263 25.23 -21.17 4.92
CA ALA A 263 26.35 -20.50 4.25
C ALA A 263 26.34 -19.00 4.58
N ARG A 264 27.49 -18.49 5.02
CA ARG A 264 27.76 -17.06 5.15
C ARG A 264 27.78 -16.48 3.73
N ILE A 265 26.70 -15.80 3.36
CA ILE A 265 26.59 -14.99 2.14
C ILE A 265 26.35 -13.55 2.60
N ILE A 266 27.40 -12.74 2.44
CA ILE A 266 27.37 -11.28 2.45
C ILE A 266 26.74 -10.90 1.10
N ARG A 267 25.74 -10.01 1.14
CA ARG A 267 24.56 -9.99 0.27
C ARG A 267 24.84 -10.03 -1.25
N GLN A 268 24.07 -10.85 -1.97
CA GLN A 268 23.97 -10.92 -3.43
C GLN A 268 22.64 -10.29 -3.85
N GLU A 269 22.65 -9.27 -4.71
CA GLU A 269 21.41 -8.75 -5.29
C GLU A 269 21.31 -9.03 -6.79
N PHE A 270 20.08 -9.33 -7.20
CA PHE A 270 19.66 -9.50 -8.58
C PHE A 270 18.72 -8.34 -8.90
N GLY A 271 19.06 -7.57 -9.93
CA GLY A 271 18.24 -6.46 -10.42
C GLY A 271 18.15 -6.47 -11.94
N GLU A 272 17.00 -6.02 -12.44
CA GLU A 272 16.85 -5.56 -13.82
C GLU A 272 17.47 -4.17 -13.93
N ASP A 273 18.28 -3.94 -14.96
CA ASP A 273 18.68 -2.60 -15.35
C ASP A 273 17.48 -1.80 -15.88
N GLU A 274 17.72 -0.54 -16.24
CA GLU A 274 16.71 0.38 -16.78
C GLU A 274 16.01 -0.11 -18.06
N ASN A 275 16.50 -1.20 -18.66
CA ASN A 275 15.94 -1.84 -19.86
C ASN A 275 15.36 -3.25 -19.59
N GLY A 276 15.29 -3.69 -18.32
CA GLY A 276 14.76 -5.02 -17.99
C GLY A 276 15.75 -6.17 -18.16
N LYS A 277 17.07 -5.89 -18.27
CA LYS A 277 18.10 -6.95 -18.40
C LYS A 277 18.75 -7.23 -17.05
N PHE A 278 18.89 -8.52 -16.71
CA PHE A 278 19.48 -8.95 -15.44
C PHE A 278 21.01 -8.80 -15.46
N VAL A 279 21.58 -8.12 -14.46
CA VAL A 279 23.05 -7.93 -14.31
C VAL A 279 23.50 -8.29 -12.89
N LYS A 280 24.75 -8.76 -12.75
CA LYS A 280 25.38 -9.19 -11.48
C LYS A 280 26.52 -8.23 -11.10
N GLN A 281 26.49 -7.66 -9.89
CA GLN A 281 27.53 -6.79 -9.35
C GLN A 281 27.92 -7.22 -7.92
N TYR A 282 29.14 -6.89 -7.49
CA TYR A 282 29.71 -7.27 -6.18
C TYR A 282 30.30 -6.05 -5.46
N PHE A 283 30.00 -5.87 -4.17
CA PHE A 283 30.57 -4.81 -3.34
C PHE A 283 30.74 -5.26 -1.87
N GLU A 284 31.67 -4.62 -1.17
CA GLU A 284 31.95 -4.79 0.27
C GLU A 284 31.53 -3.53 1.04
N GLU A 285 30.73 -3.67 2.09
CA GLU A 285 30.32 -2.54 2.96
C GLU A 285 30.70 -2.85 4.41
N VAL A 286 31.61 -2.04 4.97
CA VAL A 286 32.07 -2.14 6.36
C VAL A 286 31.15 -1.31 7.25
N ILE A 287 30.26 -1.95 8.01
CA ILE A 287 29.42 -1.29 9.01
C ILE A 287 30.13 -1.34 10.37
N LYS A 288 30.55 -0.19 10.89
CA LYS A 288 30.98 -0.06 12.30
C LYS A 288 29.74 -0.08 13.21
N GLU A 289 29.79 -0.92 14.25
CA GLU A 289 28.72 -1.11 15.24
C GLU A 289 28.18 0.21 15.81
N PHE A 290 26.86 0.29 16.00
CA PHE A 290 26.21 1.38 16.73
C PHE A 290 25.62 0.84 18.04
N MET A 291 26.16 1.30 19.17
CA MET A 291 25.62 0.97 20.50
C MET A 291 24.30 1.71 20.75
N ALA A 292 23.28 1.00 21.20
CA ALA A 292 22.11 1.59 21.83
C ALA A 292 22.38 1.74 23.33
N THR A 293 22.61 2.97 23.82
CA THR A 293 22.78 3.25 25.24
C THR A 293 21.43 3.27 25.95
N LYS A 294 21.30 2.40 26.97
CA LYS A 294 20.26 2.46 28.00
C LYS A 294 20.77 3.38 29.10
N PHE A 295 20.15 4.55 29.31
CA PHE A 295 20.50 5.41 30.45
C PHE A 295 19.71 4.95 31.68
N ASN A 296 20.43 4.48 32.71
CA ASN A 296 19.89 4.27 34.05
C ASN A 296 19.49 5.61 34.65
N ASN A 297 18.25 5.71 35.13
CA ASN A 297 17.81 6.77 36.02
C ASN A 297 18.17 6.37 37.45
N ASP A 298 19.39 6.68 37.88
CA ASP A 298 19.70 6.79 39.30
C ASP A 298 20.41 8.13 39.51
N ILE A 299 19.66 9.12 40.01
CA ILE A 299 20.21 10.31 40.65
C ILE A 299 19.72 10.24 42.10
N LYS A 300 20.66 10.03 43.03
CA LYS A 300 20.56 10.50 44.42
C LYS A 300 21.12 11.91 44.47
#